data_AF-A0A6N4SXE6-F1
#
_entry.id   AF-A0A6N4SXE6-F1
#
_cell.length_a   1.000
_cell.length_b   1.000
_cell.length_c   1.000
_cell.angle_alpha   90.00
_cell.angle_beta   90.00
_cell.angle_gamma   90.00
#
_symmetry.space_group_name_H-M   'P 1'
#
loop_
_entity.id
_entity.type
_entity.pdbx_description
1 polymer ?
#
loop_
_entity_poly.entity_id
_entity_poly.type
_entity_poly.pdbx_seq_one_letter_code
_entity_poly.pdbx_strand_id
1 'polypeptide(L)'
;MTDTDYTLTSPLAKLADNASALLGLTIIWHPDSQRIGEQFMASNPDGLVEINRFLPLFRHPGKDGLPLGYGGISREPVRISRDAGDNILITPPPAVWW
;
A
#
# COMPACT_ATOMS: atom_id res chain seq x y z
N MET A 1 -45.34 -15.61 -1.81
CA MET A 1 -45.05 -15.02 -3.13
C MET A 1 -44.19 -13.79 -2.90
N THR A 2 -42.90 -14.00 -2.67
CA THR A 2 -41.88 -12.96 -2.51
C THR A 2 -41.10 -12.92 -3.80
N ASP A 3 -41.61 -12.12 -4.74
CA ASP A 3 -40.87 -11.75 -5.93
C ASP A 3 -39.67 -10.93 -5.47
N THR A 4 -38.49 -11.54 -5.54
CA THR A 4 -37.23 -10.86 -5.23
C THR A 4 -36.55 -10.68 -6.57
N ASP A 5 -36.78 -9.51 -7.17
CA ASP A 5 -36.06 -9.03 -8.34
C ASP A 5 -34.56 -8.99 -8.03
N TYR A 6 -33.88 -10.12 -8.25
CA TYR A 6 -32.43 -10.22 -8.14
C TYR A 6 -31.80 -9.51 -9.34
N THR A 7 -31.61 -8.20 -9.19
CA THR A 7 -30.72 -7.45 -10.08
C THR A 7 -29.30 -8.01 -9.93
N LEU A 8 -28.60 -8.25 -11.06
CA LEU A 8 -27.24 -8.80 -11.16
C LEU A 8 -26.17 -8.02 -10.36
N THR A 9 -26.54 -6.89 -9.76
CA THR A 9 -25.78 -6.06 -8.84
C THR A 9 -25.64 -6.65 -7.43
N SER A 10 -26.55 -7.53 -6.98
CA SER A 10 -26.51 -8.10 -5.63
C SER A 10 -25.28 -8.98 -5.33
N PRO A 11 -24.81 -9.85 -6.24
CA PRO A 11 -23.56 -10.58 -6.05
C PRO A 11 -22.33 -9.65 -6.04
N LEU A 12 -22.36 -8.55 -6.80
CA LEU A 12 -21.25 -7.60 -6.88
C LEU A 12 -21.08 -6.81 -5.58
N ALA A 13 -22.19 -6.42 -4.94
CA ALA A 13 -22.18 -5.77 -3.64
C ALA A 13 -21.64 -6.70 -2.54
N LYS A 14 -22.04 -7.98 -2.53
CA LYS A 14 -21.52 -8.97 -1.58
C LYS A 14 -20.04 -9.28 -1.78
N LEU A 15 -19.52 -9.20 -3.01
CA LEU A 15 -18.09 -9.35 -3.27
C LEU A 15 -17.30 -8.15 -2.73
N ALA A 16 -17.85 -6.94 -2.82
CA ALA A 16 -17.24 -5.72 -2.27
C ALA A 16 -17.17 -5.74 -0.74
N ASP A 17 -18.20 -6.26 -0.04
CA ASP A 17 -18.20 -6.40 1.42
C ASP A 17 -17.16 -7.40 1.95
N ASN A 18 -16.66 -8.32 1.11
CA ASN A 18 -15.68 -9.35 1.49
C ASN A 18 -14.24 -9.03 1.03
N ALA A 19 -14.03 -7.94 0.29
CA ALA A 19 -12.71 -7.55 -0.18
C ALA A 19 -12.06 -6.60 0.83
N SER A 20 -11.01 -7.06 1.54
CA SER A 20 -10.19 -6.18 2.36
C SER A 20 -9.56 -5.09 1.50
N ALA A 21 -9.62 -3.84 1.95
CA ALA A 21 -9.04 -2.71 1.24
C ALA A 21 -7.52 -2.88 1.11
N LEU A 22 -7.01 -2.88 -0.12
CA LEU A 22 -5.57 -2.98 -0.38
C LEU A 22 -4.84 -1.75 0.16
N LEU A 23 -3.68 -1.97 0.79
CA LEU A 23 -2.82 -0.87 1.22
C LEU A 23 -2.08 -0.30 0.01
N GLY A 24 -2.36 0.96 -0.32
CA GLY A 24 -1.70 1.71 -1.38
C GLY A 24 -0.81 2.83 -0.84
N LEU A 25 0.36 3.01 -1.44
CA LEU A 25 1.30 4.09 -1.13
C LEU A 25 1.57 4.91 -2.39
N THR A 26 1.68 6.23 -2.25
CA THR A 26 2.00 7.15 -3.35
C THR A 26 3.14 8.08 -2.96
N ILE A 27 4.09 8.30 -3.88
CA ILE A 27 5.16 9.27 -3.70
C ILE A 27 4.59 10.68 -3.83
N ILE A 28 4.56 11.44 -2.73
CA ILE A 28 4.14 12.85 -2.72
C ILE A 28 5.33 13.81 -2.89
N TRP A 29 6.55 13.34 -2.60
CA TRP A 29 7.77 14.12 -2.73
C TRP A 29 8.95 13.21 -3.04
N HIS A 30 9.80 13.64 -3.98
CA HIS A 30 11.07 13.01 -4.30
C HIS A 30 11.98 14.04 -5.00
N PRO A 31 13.33 13.99 -4.83
CA PRO A 31 14.24 14.94 -5.49
C PRO A 31 14.18 14.92 -7.02
N ASP A 32 13.93 13.74 -7.61
CA ASP A 32 13.48 13.63 -8.99
C ASP A 32 11.96 13.79 -9.04
N SER A 33 11.49 14.92 -9.58
CA SER A 33 10.08 15.27 -9.65
C SER A 33 9.25 14.35 -10.55
N GLN A 34 9.87 13.63 -11.48
CA GLN A 34 9.16 12.66 -12.35
C GLN A 34 8.63 11.45 -11.56
N ARG A 35 9.17 11.23 -10.36
CA ARG A 35 8.76 10.15 -9.45
C ARG A 35 7.47 10.48 -8.68
N ILE A 36 7.07 11.75 -8.61
CA ILE A 36 5.86 12.15 -7.87
C ILE A 36 4.64 11.49 -8.54
N GLY A 37 3.78 10.90 -7.72
CA GLY A 37 2.59 10.17 -8.17
C GLY A 37 2.83 8.70 -8.49
N GLU A 38 4.07 8.20 -8.52
CA GLU A 38 4.31 6.75 -8.58
C GLU A 38 3.74 6.05 -7.35
N GLN A 39 3.25 4.83 -7.55
CA GLN A 39 2.50 4.09 -6.56
C GLN A 39 3.05 2.69 -6.30
N PHE A 40 2.82 2.22 -5.09
CA PHE A 40 2.94 0.82 -4.69
C PHE A 40 1.59 0.35 -4.15
N MET A 41 1.19 -0.88 -4.51
CA MET A 41 -0.01 -1.53 -4.01
C MET A 41 0.41 -2.85 -3.36
N ALA A 42 0.13 -3.01 -2.07
CA ALA A 42 0.42 -4.24 -1.35
C ALA A 42 -0.45 -5.37 -1.89
N SER A 43 0.17 -6.51 -2.17
CA SER A 43 -0.52 -7.72 -2.63
C SER A 43 -0.79 -8.73 -1.52
N ASN A 44 -0.23 -8.54 -0.32
CA ASN A 44 -0.37 -9.47 0.80
C ASN A 44 -1.57 -9.06 1.71
N PRO A 45 -2.51 -9.98 2.01
CA PRO A 45 -3.56 -9.75 3.01
C PRO A 45 -3.05 -9.36 4.41
N ASP A 46 -1.83 -9.77 4.81
CA ASP A 46 -1.29 -9.41 6.13
C ASP A 46 -0.97 -7.91 6.27
N GLY A 47 -1.00 -7.16 5.16
CA GLY A 47 -0.83 -5.71 5.15
C GLY A 47 0.56 -5.21 5.59
N LEU A 48 1.52 -6.11 5.84
CA LEU A 48 2.89 -5.74 6.21
C LEU A 48 3.63 -5.19 4.98
N VAL A 49 4.04 -3.94 5.06
CA VAL A 49 4.86 -3.25 4.06
C VAL A 49 6.06 -2.64 4.75
N GLU A 50 7.25 -3.01 4.29
CA GLU A 50 8.49 -2.37 4.70
C GLU A 50 8.86 -1.30 3.66
N ILE A 51 9.04 -0.07 4.14
CA ILE A 51 9.44 1.09 3.33
C ILE A 51 10.85 1.50 3.73
N ASN A 52 11.79 1.40 2.79
CA ASN A 52 13.15 1.86 2.91
C ASN A 52 13.68 2.35 1.55
N ARG A 53 14.98 2.63 1.47
CA ARG A 53 15.62 3.07 0.22
C ARG A 53 15.45 2.10 -0.95
N PHE A 54 15.32 0.81 -0.68
CA PHE A 54 15.38 -0.27 -1.67
C PHE A 54 14.03 -0.93 -1.96
N LEU A 55 13.05 -0.82 -1.06
CA LEU A 55 11.72 -1.41 -1.17
C LEU A 55 10.66 -0.49 -0.53
N PRO A 56 9.40 -0.53 -0.98
CA PRO A 56 8.93 -1.28 -2.14
C PRO A 56 9.33 -0.62 -3.47
N LEU A 57 8.97 -1.27 -4.59
CA LEU A 57 9.13 -0.69 -5.92
C LEU A 57 7.88 0.13 -6.27
N PHE A 58 8.07 1.42 -6.51
CA PHE A 58 7.04 2.35 -6.94
C PHE A 58 7.04 2.46 -8.46
N ARG A 59 5.87 2.59 -9.06
CA ARG A 59 5.71 2.72 -10.51
C ARG A 59 4.58 3.64 -10.89
N HIS A 60 4.70 4.24 -12.06
CA HIS A 60 3.55 4.72 -12.80
C HIS A 60 2.75 3.53 -13.36
N PRO A 61 1.44 3.68 -13.62
CA PRO A 61 0.64 2.62 -14.22
C PRO A 61 1.26 2.10 -15.53
N GLY A 62 1.39 0.78 -15.63
CA GLY A 62 1.97 0.12 -16.82
C GLY A 62 3.48 0.29 -17.02
N LYS A 63 4.20 0.82 -16.03
CA LYS A 63 5.66 0.93 -16.05
C LYS A 63 6.32 -0.04 -15.06
N ASP A 64 7.60 -0.29 -15.29
CA ASP A 64 8.44 -1.02 -14.33
C ASP A 64 8.60 -0.21 -13.04
N GLY A 65 8.79 -0.94 -11.93
CA GLY A 65 8.95 -0.34 -10.61
C GLY A 65 10.38 -0.02 -10.27
N LEU A 66 10.58 1.13 -9.60
CA LEU A 66 11.86 1.55 -9.06
C LEU A 66 11.78 1.73 -7.55
N PRO A 67 12.85 1.40 -6.82
CA PRO A 67 12.92 1.72 -5.40
C PRO A 67 12.95 3.25 -5.21
N LEU A 68 12.75 3.72 -3.98
CA LEU A 68 12.89 5.14 -3.68
C LEU A 68 14.31 5.64 -4.02
N GLY A 69 15.35 4.84 -3.77
CA GLY A 69 16.69 5.02 -4.35
C GLY A 69 17.48 6.27 -3.92
N TYR A 70 16.86 7.26 -3.29
CA TYR A 70 17.52 8.50 -2.89
C TYR A 70 18.42 8.29 -1.66
N GLY A 71 19.63 8.86 -1.71
CA GLY A 71 20.65 8.73 -0.66
C GLY A 71 20.23 9.29 0.71
N GLY A 72 19.29 10.23 0.74
CA GLY A 72 18.73 10.79 1.98
C GLY A 72 17.67 9.91 2.65
N ILE A 73 17.25 8.80 2.04
CA ILE A 73 16.27 7.86 2.59
C ILE A 73 17.01 6.74 3.34
N SER A 74 16.51 6.38 4.53
CA SER A 74 17.11 5.33 5.35
C SER A 74 17.12 3.97 4.65
N ARG A 75 18.12 3.15 4.98
CA ARG A 75 18.15 1.73 4.63
C ARG A 75 17.33 0.89 5.62
N GLU A 76 17.22 1.36 6.85
CA GLU A 76 16.36 0.73 7.87
C GLU A 76 14.88 1.01 7.57
N PRO A 77 14.01 -0.02 7.65
CA PRO A 77 12.63 0.13 7.22
C PRO A 77 11.74 0.83 8.25
N VAL A 78 10.87 1.70 7.76
CA VAL A 78 9.59 1.98 8.40
C VAL A 78 8.66 0.82 8.06
N ARG A 79 7.98 0.25 9.06
CA ARG A 79 7.02 -0.84 8.84
C ARG A 79 5.60 -0.31 8.95
N ILE A 80 4.78 -0.62 7.97
CA ILE A 80 3.34 -0.39 7.98
C ILE A 80 2.67 -1.75 8.09
N SER A 81 1.73 -1.92 9.01
CA SER A 81 0.95 -3.15 9.17
C SER A 81 -0.50 -2.84 9.53
N ARG A 82 -1.39 -3.82 9.36
CA ARG A 82 -2.76 -3.76 9.86
C ARG A 82 -2.88 -4.50 11.19
N ASP A 83 -3.61 -3.95 12.15
CA ASP A 83 -3.93 -4.66 13.41
C ASP A 83 -5.23 -5.48 13.27
N ALA A 84 -5.63 -6.16 14.35
CA ALA A 84 -6.85 -6.98 14.36
C ALA A 84 -8.15 -6.17 14.15
N GLY A 85 -8.11 -4.85 14.33
CA GLY A 85 -9.22 -3.93 14.07
C GLY A 85 -9.13 -3.25 12.70
N ASP A 86 -8.26 -3.72 11.80
CA ASP A 86 -7.97 -3.13 10.49
C ASP A 86 -7.39 -1.69 10.55
N ASN A 87 -6.88 -1.27 11.71
CA ASN A 87 -6.20 0.02 11.83
C ASN A 87 -4.79 -0.07 11.23
N ILE A 88 -4.30 1.05 10.71
CA ILE A 88 -2.94 1.16 10.19
C ILE A 88 -1.98 1.50 11.33
N LEU A 89 -1.02 0.60 11.58
CA LEU A 89 0.09 0.82 12.49
C LEU A 89 1.34 1.19 11.68
N ILE A 90 2.02 2.28 12.06
CA ILE A 90 3.28 2.70 11.48
C ILE A 90 4.36 2.61 12.55
N THR A 91 5.32 1.69 12.36
CA THR A 91 6.45 1.48 13.25
C THR A 91 7.69 2.11 12.65
N PRO A 92 8.32 3.12 13.29
CA PRO A 92 9.56 3.69 12.80
C PRO A 92 10.70 2.64 12.86
N PRO A 93 11.79 2.84 12.10
CA PRO A 93 12.99 2.04 12.29
C PRO A 93 13.48 2.16 13.74
N PRO A 94 14.13 1.12 14.28
CA PRO A 94 14.68 1.17 15.64
C PRO A 94 15.59 2.39 15.77
N ALA A 95 15.49 3.09 16.90
CA ALA A 95 16.34 4.23 17.18
C ALA A 95 17.80 3.77 17.20
N VAL A 96 18.58 4.25 16.24
CA VAL A 96 20.03 4.06 16.24
C VAL A 96 20.60 5.15 17.14
N TRP A 97 20.80 4.82 18.42
CA TRP A 97 21.53 5.65 19.36
C TRP A 97 23.01 5.53 19.00
N TRP A 98 23.58 6.61 18.48
CA TRP A 98 25.02 6.81 18.35
C TRP A 98 25.47 7.85 19.37
#